data_AF-A0A090VG05-F1
#
_entry.id   AF-A0A090VG05-F1
#
_cell.length_a   1.000
_cell.length_b   1.000
_cell.length_c   1.000
_cell.angle_alpha   90.00
_cell.angle_beta   90.00
_cell.angle_gamma   90.00
#
_symmetry.space_group_name_H-M   'P 1'
#
loop_
_entity.id
_entity.type
_entity.pdbx_description
1 polymer ?
#
loop_
_entity_poly.entity_id
_entity_poly.type
_entity_poly.pdbx_seq_one_letter_code
_entity_poly.pdbx_strand_id
1 'polypeptide(L)'
;MKEKKKKPKKIKRKLLDRYKLVILNENTFEERLSLNLTRLNVFVLISVSAIFLVAATYALIAFTPLREYIPGYSSTALKRKATELNYKTDSLQKAISVNELYYASIKKVLKGDLSPENFDKDSIIQAVQLEASEVDLNPSSADSLLREKVDKEDKYNLFESATSATNFILFPPASGTISASYNVKEKHYAVDVVVAKDTPIKLQPMVL
;
A
#
# COMPACT_ATOMS: atom_id res chain seq x y z
N MET A 1 11.75 66.40 11.26
CA MET A 1 12.06 65.08 10.67
C MET A 1 11.77 65.13 9.17
N LYS A 2 12.77 65.01 8.28
CA LYS A 2 12.54 65.03 6.82
C LYS A 2 12.25 63.62 6.31
N GLU A 3 11.03 63.39 5.82
CA GLU A 3 10.65 62.13 5.18
C GLU A 3 11.39 61.92 3.85
N LYS A 4 12.17 60.84 3.76
CA LYS A 4 12.83 60.41 2.52
C LYS A 4 11.80 59.76 1.59
N LYS A 5 11.32 60.50 0.59
CA LYS A 5 10.53 59.96 -0.53
C LYS A 5 11.34 58.88 -1.28
N LYS A 6 11.00 57.60 -1.05
CA LYS A 6 11.50 56.46 -1.83
C LYS A 6 11.10 56.67 -3.31
N LYS A 7 12.05 56.51 -4.24
CA LYS A 7 11.82 56.63 -5.70
C LYS A 7 11.58 55.26 -6.35
N PRO A 8 10.34 54.74 -6.48
CA PRO A 8 10.10 53.53 -7.26
C PRO A 8 9.62 53.89 -8.67
N LYS A 9 10.48 54.46 -9.55
CA LYS A 9 9.98 54.94 -10.86
C LYS A 9 10.80 54.61 -12.11
N LYS A 10 12.03 54.09 -12.02
CA LYS A 10 12.82 53.77 -13.23
C LYS A 10 12.52 52.37 -13.81
N ILE A 11 12.40 51.35 -12.97
CA ILE A 11 12.22 49.95 -13.40
C ILE A 11 10.81 49.70 -13.93
N LYS A 12 9.78 50.19 -13.22
CA LYS A 12 8.37 50.05 -13.64
C LYS A 12 8.11 50.68 -15.01
N ARG A 13 8.76 51.81 -15.30
CA ARG A 13 8.59 52.53 -16.57
C ARG A 13 9.17 51.73 -17.74
N LYS A 14 10.37 51.17 -17.57
CA LYS A 14 11.07 50.35 -18.58
C LYS A 14 10.39 49.02 -18.90
N LEU A 15 9.56 48.50 -17.99
CA LEU A 15 8.81 47.25 -18.17
C LEU A 15 7.48 47.44 -18.93
N LEU A 16 6.94 48.66 -18.92
CA LEU A 16 5.66 49.04 -19.55
C LEU A 16 5.84 49.67 -20.94
N ASP A 17 7.08 49.85 -21.40
CA ASP A 17 7.37 50.32 -22.75
C ASP A 17 6.79 49.34 -23.78
N ARG A 18 6.08 49.86 -24.78
CA ARG A 18 5.42 49.10 -25.84
C ARG A 18 6.36 48.99 -27.04
N TYR A 19 6.54 47.78 -27.53
CA TYR A 19 7.31 47.43 -28.71
C TYR A 19 6.36 46.77 -29.72
N LYS A 20 6.45 47.13 -31.00
CA LYS A 20 5.67 46.49 -32.07
C LYS A 20 6.60 45.50 -32.79
N LEU A 21 6.33 44.21 -32.70
CA LEU A 21 6.95 43.20 -33.55
C LEU A 21 6.11 43.06 -34.80
N VAL A 22 6.70 43.27 -35.97
CA VAL A 22 6.01 43.15 -37.25
C VAL A 22 6.75 42.13 -38.11
N ILE A 23 6.00 41.21 -38.72
CA ILE A 23 6.50 40.28 -39.72
C ILE A 23 5.95 40.75 -41.06
N LEU A 24 6.84 41.17 -41.95
CA LEU A 24 6.51 41.63 -43.31
C LEU A 24 6.91 40.57 -44.33
N ASN A 25 6.14 40.47 -45.42
CA ASN A 25 6.56 39.71 -46.59
C ASN A 25 7.64 40.49 -47.34
N GLU A 26 8.76 39.84 -47.66
CA GLU A 26 9.93 40.49 -48.28
C GLU A 26 9.66 40.95 -49.73
N ASN A 27 8.78 40.26 -50.46
CA ASN A 27 8.51 40.55 -51.87
C ASN A 27 7.36 41.55 -52.08
N THR A 28 6.34 41.52 -51.20
CA THR A 28 5.15 42.37 -51.33
C THR A 28 5.03 43.46 -50.25
N PHE A 29 5.95 43.49 -49.27
CA PHE A 29 5.91 44.39 -48.11
C PHE A 29 4.59 44.39 -47.32
N GLU A 30 3.74 43.38 -47.51
CA GLU A 30 2.51 43.23 -46.75
C GLU A 30 2.83 42.83 -45.30
N GLU A 31 2.30 43.57 -44.32
CA GLU A 31 2.34 43.17 -42.91
C GLU A 31 1.50 41.90 -42.73
N ARG A 32 2.14 40.75 -42.48
CA ARG A 32 1.46 39.45 -42.29
C ARG A 32 1.09 39.19 -40.83
N LEU A 33 1.87 39.74 -39.90
CA LEU A 33 1.59 39.63 -38.47
C LEU A 33 2.10 40.89 -37.76
N SER A 34 1.27 41.50 -36.90
CA SER A 34 1.72 42.58 -36.01
C SER A 34 1.33 42.30 -34.56
N LEU A 35 2.33 42.25 -33.68
CA LEU A 35 2.16 41.98 -32.25
C LEU A 35 2.68 43.16 -31.43
N ASN A 36 1.85 43.68 -30.53
CA ASN A 36 2.26 44.67 -29.55
C ASN A 36 2.77 43.96 -28.29
N LEU A 37 4.08 44.04 -28.05
CA LEU A 37 4.78 43.40 -26.95
C LEU A 37 5.18 44.43 -25.89
N THR A 38 5.03 44.10 -24.62
CA THR A 38 5.71 44.77 -23.52
C THR A 38 6.70 43.80 -22.90
N ARG A 39 7.80 44.30 -22.31
CA ARG A 39 8.78 43.42 -21.65
C ARG A 39 8.12 42.56 -20.56
N LEU A 40 7.09 43.11 -19.91
CA LEU A 40 6.28 42.39 -18.94
C LEU A 40 5.41 41.30 -19.57
N ASN A 41 4.72 41.57 -20.68
CA ASN A 41 3.90 40.55 -21.36
C ASN A 41 4.76 39.38 -21.88
N VAL A 42 5.93 39.68 -22.47
CA VAL A 42 6.87 38.64 -22.92
C VAL A 42 7.35 37.78 -21.76
N PHE A 43 7.70 38.39 -20.62
CA PHE A 43 8.10 37.65 -19.43
C PHE A 43 6.98 36.75 -18.89
N VAL A 44 5.75 37.27 -18.81
CA VAL A 44 4.58 36.49 -18.38
C VAL A 44 4.33 35.33 -19.34
N LEU A 45 4.33 35.56 -20.66
CA LEU A 45 4.12 34.53 -21.66
C LEU A 45 5.17 33.41 -21.59
N ILE A 46 6.45 33.76 -21.42
CA ILE A 46 7.53 32.79 -21.22
C ILE A 46 7.30 31.99 -19.93
N SER A 47 6.96 32.66 -18.82
CA SER A 47 6.73 31.99 -17.53
C SER A 47 5.55 31.02 -17.58
N VAL A 48 4.43 31.43 -18.19
CA VAL A 48 3.23 30.60 -18.34
C VAL A 48 3.53 29.43 -19.29
N SER A 49 4.24 29.68 -20.38
CA SER A 49 4.68 28.63 -21.31
C SER A 49 5.60 27.61 -20.62
N ALA A 50 6.54 28.06 -19.78
CA ALA A 50 7.41 27.17 -19.02
C ALA A 50 6.62 26.32 -18.01
N ILE A 51 5.71 26.94 -17.24
CA ILE A 51 4.83 26.20 -16.31
C ILE A 51 3.97 25.19 -17.07
N PHE A 52 3.41 25.60 -18.21
CA PHE A 52 2.61 24.71 -19.06
C PHE A 52 3.43 23.54 -19.59
N LEU A 53 4.67 23.75 -20.04
CA LEU A 53 5.57 22.67 -20.49
C LEU A 53 5.89 21.68 -19.37
N VAL A 54 6.18 22.18 -18.16
CA VAL A 54 6.43 21.34 -16.99
C VAL A 54 5.18 20.55 -16.60
N ALA A 55 4.01 21.20 -16.58
CA ALA A 55 2.74 20.53 -16.29
C ALA A 55 2.37 19.49 -17.35
N ALA A 56 2.57 19.81 -18.64
CA ALA A 56 2.29 18.91 -19.74
C ALA A 56 3.21 17.69 -19.74
N THR A 57 4.52 17.89 -19.50
CA THR A 57 5.48 16.79 -19.36
C THR A 57 5.17 15.91 -18.14
N TYR A 58 4.82 16.51 -17.01
CA TYR A 58 4.36 15.76 -15.84
C TYR A 58 3.09 14.96 -16.13
N ALA A 59 2.08 15.57 -16.75
CA ALA A 59 0.84 14.89 -17.12
C ALA A 59 1.12 13.73 -18.08
N LEU A 60 2.01 13.92 -19.07
CA LEU A 60 2.42 12.87 -19.98
C LEU A 60 3.04 11.71 -19.20
N ILE A 61 3.99 11.95 -18.29
CA ILE A 61 4.61 10.89 -17.47
C ILE A 61 3.58 10.21 -16.55
N ALA A 62 2.67 10.97 -15.94
CA ALA A 62 1.70 10.45 -14.97
C ALA A 62 0.60 9.59 -15.61
N PHE A 63 0.12 9.98 -16.80
CA PHE A 63 -0.97 9.31 -17.52
C PHE A 63 -0.50 8.27 -18.55
N THR A 64 0.81 8.20 -18.85
CA THR A 64 1.37 7.19 -19.76
C THR A 64 2.11 6.09 -18.97
N PRO A 65 2.33 4.91 -19.59
CA PRO A 65 3.13 3.86 -18.97
C PRO A 65 4.61 4.22 -18.78
N LEU A 66 5.09 5.42 -19.18
CA LEU A 66 6.48 5.84 -18.94
C LEU A 66 6.86 5.81 -17.45
N ARG A 67 5.92 6.05 -16.53
CA ARG A 67 6.16 5.91 -15.08
C ARG A 67 6.60 4.50 -14.66
N GLU A 68 6.20 3.49 -15.42
CA GLU A 68 6.43 2.07 -15.14
C GLU A 68 7.81 1.60 -15.63
N TYR A 69 8.48 2.41 -16.45
CA TYR A 69 9.85 2.19 -16.92
C TYR A 69 10.92 2.75 -15.97
N ILE A 70 10.53 3.45 -14.88
CA ILE A 70 11.48 3.90 -13.85
C ILE A 70 11.80 2.69 -12.96
N PRO A 71 13.01 2.12 -13.04
CA PRO A 71 13.40 1.00 -12.20
C PRO A 71 13.37 1.44 -10.73
N GLY A 72 12.70 0.64 -9.89
CA GLY A 72 12.47 0.95 -8.46
C GLY A 72 11.01 0.79 -8.02
N TYR A 73 10.06 0.82 -8.96
CA TYR A 73 8.65 0.51 -8.71
C TYR A 73 8.23 -0.66 -9.59
N SER A 74 8.21 -1.87 -9.06
CA SER A 74 7.60 -3.00 -9.79
C SER A 74 6.13 -2.69 -10.03
N SER A 75 5.67 -2.81 -11.28
CA SER A 75 4.28 -2.55 -11.63
C SER A 75 3.32 -3.29 -10.70
N THR A 76 2.18 -2.67 -10.39
CA THR A 76 1.15 -3.30 -9.56
C THR A 76 0.71 -4.64 -10.15
N ALA A 77 0.67 -4.73 -11.47
CA ALA A 77 0.40 -5.97 -12.20
C ALA A 77 1.48 -7.04 -11.98
N LEU A 78 2.77 -6.68 -12.03
CA LEU A 78 3.86 -7.63 -11.77
C LEU A 78 3.87 -8.08 -10.31
N LYS A 79 3.67 -7.17 -9.34
CA LYS A 79 3.54 -7.52 -7.91
C LYS A 79 2.41 -8.53 -7.70
N ARG A 80 1.23 -8.24 -8.25
CA ARG A 80 0.06 -9.12 -8.13
C ARG A 80 0.33 -10.51 -8.71
N LYS A 81 0.93 -10.57 -9.91
CA LYS A 81 1.30 -11.84 -10.54
C LYS A 81 2.32 -12.62 -9.71
N ALA A 82 3.35 -11.94 -9.20
CA ALA A 82 4.37 -12.58 -8.36
C ALA A 82 3.75 -13.16 -7.07
N THR A 83 2.88 -12.40 -6.40
CA THR A 83 2.16 -12.86 -5.21
C THR A 83 1.28 -14.08 -5.53
N GLU A 84 0.50 -14.04 -6.61
CA GLU A 84 -0.33 -15.17 -7.02
C GLU A 84 0.49 -16.41 -7.33
N LEU A 85 1.63 -16.24 -8.01
CA LEU A 85 2.52 -17.34 -8.35
C LEU A 85 3.19 -17.94 -7.11
N ASN A 86 3.57 -17.11 -6.14
CA ASN A 86 4.10 -17.57 -4.86
C ASN A 86 3.07 -18.42 -4.10
N TYR A 87 1.82 -17.97 -3.97
CA TYR A 87 0.77 -18.76 -3.31
C TYR A 87 0.50 -20.08 -4.03
N LYS A 88 0.47 -20.09 -5.36
CA LYS A 88 0.31 -21.31 -6.15
C LYS A 88 1.49 -22.27 -5.94
N THR A 89 2.70 -21.75 -5.93
CA THR A 89 3.92 -22.54 -5.75
C THR A 89 3.96 -23.16 -4.36
N ASP A 90 3.64 -22.40 -3.32
CA ASP A 90 3.54 -22.90 -1.93
C ASP A 90 2.52 -24.04 -1.79
N SER A 91 1.33 -23.85 -2.38
CA SER A 91 0.28 -24.89 -2.39
C SER A 91 0.73 -26.16 -3.11
N LEU A 92 1.38 -26.02 -4.27
CA LEU A 92 1.95 -27.15 -5.00
C LEU A 92 3.06 -27.85 -4.21
N GLN A 93 3.93 -27.09 -3.54
CA GLN A 93 5.00 -27.63 -2.70
C GLN A 93 4.43 -28.47 -1.56
N LYS A 94 3.37 -28.00 -0.90
CA LYS A 94 2.66 -28.75 0.15
C LYS A 94 2.02 -30.03 -0.38
N ALA A 95 1.41 -29.99 -1.57
CA ALA A 95 0.84 -31.19 -2.18
C ALA A 95 1.90 -32.22 -2.54
N ILE A 96 3.08 -31.78 -3.02
CA ILE A 96 4.21 -32.65 -3.32
C ILE A 96 4.76 -33.29 -2.04
N SER A 97 4.97 -32.52 -0.97
CA SER A 97 5.53 -33.06 0.28
C SER A 97 4.64 -34.15 0.91
N VAL A 98 3.32 -33.94 0.90
CA VAL A 98 2.35 -34.97 1.35
C VAL A 98 2.44 -36.23 0.48
N ASN A 99 2.55 -36.08 -0.84
CA ASN A 99 2.69 -37.23 -1.74
C ASN A 99 4.01 -37.97 -1.52
N GLU A 100 5.13 -37.28 -1.32
CA GLU A 100 6.42 -37.91 -1.04
C GLU A 100 6.37 -38.76 0.24
N LEU A 101 5.76 -38.24 1.31
CA LEU A 101 5.58 -38.99 2.56
C LEU A 101 4.65 -40.19 2.38
N TYR A 102 3.59 -40.05 1.58
CA TYR A 102 2.69 -41.14 1.23
C TYR A 102 3.44 -42.27 0.48
N TYR A 103 4.20 -41.93 -0.57
CA TYR A 103 5.01 -42.90 -1.31
C TYR A 103 6.11 -43.54 -0.45
N ALA A 104 6.76 -42.75 0.42
CA ALA A 104 7.75 -43.27 1.36
C ALA A 104 7.15 -44.30 2.31
N SER A 105 5.92 -44.06 2.75
CA SER A 105 5.19 -44.97 3.65
C SER A 105 4.75 -46.25 2.93
N ILE A 106 4.25 -46.16 1.70
CA ILE A 106 3.98 -47.34 0.85
C ILE A 106 5.25 -48.18 0.68
N LYS A 107 6.38 -47.53 0.38
CA LYS A 107 7.67 -48.23 0.19
C LYS A 107 8.11 -48.97 1.44
N LYS A 108 7.85 -48.44 2.64
CA LYS A 108 8.15 -49.10 3.93
C LYS A 108 7.24 -50.32 4.17
N VAL A 109 5.95 -50.22 3.85
CA VAL A 109 5.01 -51.36 3.94
C VAL A 109 5.43 -52.49 3.00
N LEU A 110 5.76 -52.17 1.74
CA LEU A 110 6.20 -53.16 0.74
C LEU A 110 7.53 -53.83 1.10
N LYS A 111 8.37 -53.20 1.91
CA LYS A 111 9.63 -53.76 2.43
C LYS A 111 9.44 -54.60 3.69
N GLY A 112 8.26 -54.59 4.30
CA GLY A 112 7.97 -55.27 5.57
C GLY A 112 8.40 -54.48 6.81
N ASP A 113 8.79 -53.21 6.67
CA ASP A 113 9.22 -52.35 7.80
C ASP A 113 8.02 -51.79 8.60
N LEU A 114 6.79 -51.86 8.04
CA LEU A 114 5.56 -51.36 8.66
C LEU A 114 4.40 -52.34 8.42
N SER A 115 3.65 -52.69 9.49
CA SER A 115 2.41 -53.47 9.37
C SER A 115 1.32 -52.68 8.62
N PRO A 116 0.56 -53.30 7.70
CA PRO A 116 -0.51 -52.64 6.94
C PRO A 116 -1.59 -52.00 7.81
N GLU A 117 -1.77 -52.50 9.03
CA GLU A 117 -2.73 -52.01 10.03
C GLU A 117 -2.41 -50.59 10.54
N ASN A 118 -1.15 -50.14 10.42
CA ASN A 118 -0.71 -48.80 10.81
C ASN A 118 -0.65 -47.81 9.62
N PHE A 119 -1.10 -48.23 8.44
CA PHE A 119 -1.06 -47.41 7.22
C PHE A 119 -2.40 -46.71 6.99
N ASP A 120 -2.56 -45.53 7.58
CA ASP A 120 -3.69 -44.63 7.32
C ASP A 120 -3.23 -43.34 6.65
N LYS A 121 -3.88 -43.00 5.53
CA LYS A 121 -3.61 -41.76 4.78
C LYS A 121 -3.83 -40.52 5.67
N ASP A 122 -4.81 -40.59 6.56
CA ASP A 122 -5.16 -39.51 7.48
C ASP A 122 -4.09 -39.31 8.57
N SER A 123 -3.41 -40.38 9.00
CA SER A 123 -2.28 -40.29 9.94
C SER A 123 -1.08 -39.58 9.33
N ILE A 124 -0.83 -39.77 8.03
CA ILE A 124 0.25 -39.06 7.31
C ILE A 124 -0.08 -37.57 7.16
N ILE A 125 -1.33 -37.24 6.85
CA ILE A 125 -1.78 -35.84 6.76
C ILE A 125 -1.66 -35.16 8.13
N GLN A 126 -2.03 -35.85 9.22
CA GLN A 126 -1.86 -35.32 10.58
C GLN A 126 -0.39 -35.14 10.97
N ALA A 127 0.50 -36.06 10.60
CA ALA A 127 1.94 -35.92 10.86
C ALA A 127 2.53 -34.67 10.18
N VAL A 128 2.16 -34.40 8.92
CA VAL A 128 2.56 -33.18 8.20
C VAL A 128 1.99 -31.92 8.85
N GLN A 129 0.76 -31.99 9.34
CA GLN A 129 0.09 -30.86 10.00
C GLN A 129 0.68 -30.57 11.40
N LEU A 130 1.10 -31.61 12.12
CA LEU A 130 1.76 -31.51 13.44
C LEU A 130 3.18 -30.94 13.30
N GLU A 131 3.95 -31.40 12.32
CA GLU A 131 5.29 -30.87 12.02
C GLU A 131 5.24 -29.39 11.60
N ALA A 132 4.17 -28.98 10.90
CA ALA A 132 3.90 -27.57 10.59
C ALA A 132 3.35 -26.74 11.78
N SER A 133 2.88 -27.39 12.85
CA SER A 133 2.34 -26.73 14.06
C SER A 133 3.38 -26.61 15.18
N GLU A 134 4.45 -27.41 15.15
CA GLU A 134 5.64 -27.27 16.03
C GLU A 134 6.61 -26.17 15.56
N VAL A 135 6.11 -25.19 14.79
CA VAL A 135 6.91 -24.04 14.38
C VAL A 135 7.16 -23.17 15.61
N ASP A 136 8.44 -22.97 15.94
CA ASP A 136 8.87 -22.04 16.97
C ASP A 136 8.37 -20.62 16.64
N LEU A 137 7.43 -20.12 17.44
CA LEU A 137 6.85 -18.78 17.29
C LEU A 137 7.73 -17.69 17.93
N ASN A 138 8.91 -18.03 18.43
CA ASN A 138 9.84 -17.03 18.90
C ASN A 138 10.23 -16.09 17.76
N PRO A 139 10.27 -14.76 18.01
CA PRO A 139 10.64 -13.80 16.98
C PRO A 139 12.02 -14.13 16.41
N SER A 140 12.10 -14.36 15.11
CA SER A 140 13.38 -14.47 14.44
C SER A 140 14.07 -13.10 14.40
N SER A 141 15.39 -13.08 14.27
CA SER A 141 16.16 -11.84 14.09
C SER A 141 15.68 -11.04 12.88
N ALA A 142 15.32 -11.73 11.80
CA ALA A 142 14.77 -11.12 10.59
C ALA A 142 13.37 -10.52 10.82
N ASP A 143 12.49 -11.21 11.55
CA ASP A 143 11.16 -10.69 11.91
C ASP A 143 11.26 -9.42 12.77
N SER A 144 12.17 -9.43 13.75
CA SER A 144 12.39 -8.29 14.63
C SER A 144 12.88 -7.06 13.86
N LEU A 145 13.82 -7.24 12.91
CA LEU A 145 14.30 -6.17 12.03
C LEU A 145 13.21 -5.67 11.07
N LEU A 146 12.35 -6.56 10.57
CA LEU A 146 11.22 -6.20 9.72
C LEU A 146 10.23 -5.32 10.51
N ARG A 147 9.88 -5.71 11.73
CA ARG A 147 8.99 -4.93 12.60
C ARG A 147 9.55 -3.55 12.88
N GLU A 148 10.84 -3.46 13.23
CA GLU A 148 11.50 -2.17 13.46
C GLU A 148 11.47 -1.28 12.19
N LYS A 149 11.62 -1.89 11.01
CA LYS A 149 11.54 -1.18 9.73
C LYS A 149 10.13 -0.68 9.45
N VAL A 150 9.12 -1.53 9.62
CA VAL A 150 7.70 -1.19 9.43
C VAL A 150 7.30 -0.08 10.40
N ASP A 151 7.65 -0.17 11.67
CA ASP A 151 7.35 0.85 12.68
C ASP A 151 7.97 2.21 12.33
N LYS A 152 9.19 2.22 11.76
CA LYS A 152 9.85 3.44 11.26
C LYS A 152 9.17 4.00 10.02
N GLU A 153 8.73 3.15 9.09
CA GLU A 153 8.00 3.55 7.89
C GLU A 153 6.63 4.15 8.26
N ASP A 154 5.92 3.55 9.22
CA ASP A 154 4.62 4.03 9.71
C ASP A 154 4.72 5.34 10.48
N LYS A 155 5.84 5.60 11.19
CA LYS A 155 6.03 6.85 11.95
C LYS A 155 6.01 8.12 11.08
N TYR A 156 6.32 8.02 9.79
CA TYR A 156 6.34 9.15 8.87
C TYR A 156 5.21 9.09 7.82
N ASN A 157 4.26 8.16 7.98
CA ASN A 157 3.04 8.18 7.17
C ASN A 157 2.25 9.45 7.52
N LEU A 158 2.34 10.45 6.63
CA LEU A 158 1.62 11.74 6.71
C LEU A 158 0.11 11.60 6.57
N PHE A 159 -0.32 10.45 6.05
CA PHE A 159 -1.63 9.91 6.32
C PHE A 159 -1.45 9.07 7.57
N GLU A 160 -1.66 9.64 8.76
CA GLU A 160 -2.13 8.80 9.87
C GLU A 160 -3.19 7.91 9.22
N SER A 161 -2.99 6.58 9.20
CA SER A 161 -4.05 5.60 8.88
C SER A 161 -5.30 6.23 9.41
N ALA A 162 -6.18 6.69 8.51
CA ALA A 162 -7.24 7.59 8.88
C ALA A 162 -7.84 6.94 10.11
N THR A 163 -7.57 7.52 11.28
CA THR A 163 -8.30 7.20 12.47
C THR A 163 -9.57 7.97 12.15
N SER A 164 -10.34 7.47 11.19
CA SER A 164 -11.65 6.98 11.47
C SER A 164 -11.64 6.51 12.93
N ALA A 165 -11.77 7.49 13.81
CA ALA A 165 -12.91 7.57 14.68
C ALA A 165 -14.19 7.42 13.82
N THR A 166 -14.32 6.35 13.03
CA THR A 166 -15.53 5.58 13.04
C THR A 166 -15.70 5.31 14.50
N ASN A 167 -16.60 6.06 15.13
CA ASN A 167 -17.08 5.76 16.46
C ASN A 167 -17.49 4.29 16.42
N PHE A 168 -16.58 3.39 16.78
CA PHE A 168 -16.85 1.97 16.85
C PHE A 168 -17.77 1.82 18.05
N ILE A 169 -19.08 1.87 17.77
CA ILE A 169 -20.08 1.57 18.78
C ILE A 169 -20.06 0.05 18.91
N LEU A 170 -19.24 -0.42 19.84
CA LEU A 170 -19.18 -1.82 20.22
C LEU A 170 -20.41 -2.12 21.08
N PHE A 171 -21.11 -3.21 20.74
CA PHE A 171 -22.22 -3.71 21.54
C PHE A 171 -21.82 -5.04 22.17
N PRO A 172 -22.08 -5.25 23.47
CA PRO A 172 -21.82 -6.53 24.09
C PRO A 172 -22.70 -7.61 23.43
N PRO A 173 -22.13 -8.79 23.11
CA PRO A 173 -22.87 -9.87 22.42
C PRO A 173 -23.94 -10.51 23.32
N ALA A 174 -23.74 -10.46 24.63
CA ALA A 174 -24.71 -10.87 25.64
C ALA A 174 -24.51 -10.04 26.93
N SER A 175 -25.59 -9.82 27.68
CA SER A 175 -25.56 -9.12 28.95
C SER A 175 -25.85 -10.11 30.09
N GLY A 176 -24.90 -10.30 30.99
CA GLY A 176 -24.99 -11.25 32.09
C GLY A 176 -23.97 -10.94 33.19
N THR A 177 -23.98 -11.73 34.28
CA THR A 177 -23.00 -11.59 35.36
C THR A 177 -21.71 -12.31 35.01
N ILE A 178 -20.56 -11.69 35.30
CA ILE A 178 -19.25 -12.31 35.08
C ILE A 178 -19.03 -13.38 36.16
N SER A 179 -18.91 -14.64 35.77
CA SER A 179 -18.58 -15.73 36.69
C SER A 179 -17.08 -15.91 36.87
N ALA A 180 -16.30 -15.73 35.80
CA ALA A 180 -14.85 -15.84 35.83
C ALA A 180 -14.21 -14.70 35.04
N SER A 181 -13.24 -14.03 35.66
CA SER A 181 -12.48 -12.95 35.03
C SER A 181 -11.24 -13.49 34.33
N TYR A 182 -10.68 -12.66 33.44
CA TYR A 182 -9.41 -12.94 32.78
C TYR A 182 -8.27 -13.12 33.80
N ASN A 183 -7.52 -14.21 33.70
CA ASN A 183 -6.39 -14.51 34.57
C ASN A 183 -5.25 -15.20 33.82
N VAL A 184 -4.17 -14.44 33.59
CA VAL A 184 -2.95 -14.93 32.92
C VAL A 184 -2.24 -16.03 33.72
N LYS A 185 -2.25 -15.96 35.05
CA LYS A 185 -1.53 -16.91 35.91
C LYS A 185 -2.14 -18.30 35.88
N GLU A 186 -3.47 -18.36 35.77
CA GLU A 186 -4.23 -19.60 35.66
C GLU A 186 -4.45 -20.02 34.19
N LYS A 187 -3.83 -19.30 33.24
CA LYS A 187 -4.01 -19.50 31.79
C LYS A 187 -5.48 -19.39 31.34
N HIS A 188 -6.29 -18.64 32.08
CA HIS A 188 -7.67 -18.34 31.74
C HIS A 188 -7.72 -17.04 30.91
N TYR A 189 -7.60 -17.16 29.59
CA TYR A 189 -7.50 -16.01 28.68
C TYR A 189 -8.84 -15.47 28.18
N ALA A 190 -9.93 -15.80 28.87
CA ALA A 190 -11.28 -15.39 28.53
C ALA A 190 -12.01 -14.80 29.75
N VAL A 191 -13.19 -14.24 29.52
CA VAL A 191 -14.12 -13.82 30.55
C VAL A 191 -15.39 -14.63 30.38
N ASP A 192 -15.81 -15.33 31.43
CA ASP A 192 -17.02 -16.14 31.41
C ASP A 192 -18.21 -15.31 31.89
N VAL A 193 -19.27 -15.29 31.08
CA VAL A 193 -20.49 -14.54 31.35
C VAL A 193 -21.66 -15.51 31.47
N VAL A 194 -22.35 -15.48 32.61
CA VAL A 194 -23.52 -16.32 32.87
C VAL A 194 -24.79 -15.63 32.40
N VAL A 195 -25.57 -16.34 31.60
CA VAL A 195 -26.86 -15.89 31.06
C VAL A 195 -27.93 -16.96 31.27
N ALA A 196 -29.21 -16.56 31.25
CA ALA A 196 -30.31 -17.50 31.36
C ALA A 196 -30.34 -18.44 30.14
N LYS A 197 -30.87 -19.65 30.33
CA LYS A 197 -31.04 -20.61 29.23
C LYS A 197 -31.92 -19.99 28.13
N ASP A 198 -31.52 -20.19 26.88
CA ASP A 198 -32.17 -19.65 25.67
C ASP A 198 -32.08 -18.11 25.50
N THR A 199 -31.12 -17.45 26.16
CA THR A 199 -30.84 -16.03 25.92
C THR A 199 -30.27 -15.82 24.51
N PRO A 200 -30.88 -14.96 23.67
CA PRO A 200 -30.39 -14.71 22.31
C PRO A 200 -29.07 -13.93 22.31
N ILE A 201 -28.10 -14.39 21.51
CA ILE A 201 -26.79 -13.74 21.33
C ILE A 201 -26.92 -12.70 20.22
N LYS A 202 -26.58 -11.44 20.51
CA LYS A 202 -26.67 -10.35 19.55
C LYS A 202 -25.44 -10.37 18.64
N LEU A 203 -25.68 -10.57 17.34
CA LEU A 203 -24.65 -10.41 16.31
C LEU A 203 -24.48 -8.93 15.98
N GLN A 204 -23.23 -8.49 15.79
CA GLN A 204 -22.93 -7.12 15.41
C GLN A 204 -23.26 -6.92 13.92
N PRO A 205 -24.08 -5.94 13.53
CA PRO A 205 -24.27 -5.61 12.14
C PRO A 205 -22.97 -4.99 11.60
N MET A 206 -22.41 -5.58 10.54
CA MET A 206 -21.30 -5.00 9.81
C MET A 206 -21.85 -3.80 9.02
N VAL A 207 -21.56 -2.59 9.49
CA VAL A 207 -21.84 -1.37 8.72
C VAL A 207 -20.74 -1.28 7.66
N LEU A 208 -21.14 -1.50 6.40
CA LEU A 208 -20.31 -1.35 5.20
C LEU A 208 -20.11 0.13 4.86
#